data_AF-A0A857EXS0-F1
#
_entry.id   AF-A0A857EXS0-F1
#
_cell.length_a   1.000
_cell.length_b   1.000
_cell.length_c   1.000
_cell.angle_alpha   90.00
_cell.angle_beta   90.00
_cell.angle_gamma   90.00
#
_symmetry.space_group_name_H-M   'P 1'
#
loop_
_entity.id
_entity.type
_entity.pdbx_description
1 polymer ?
#
loop_
_entity_poly.entity_id
_entity_poly.type
_entity_poly.pdbx_seq_one_letter_code
_entity_poly.pdbx_strand_id
1 'polypeptide(L)'
;MVNLVVVSHSALLAQGVAELAQQMTQGGCQLAVAAGVDDLDHPIGTDAIKVMEAIELVYSPSGVLVLMDLGSALLSAETALELLDPEMAKNVQLCAAPLVEGTLAAVVAASSGASLDEVRAEAMGALAAKATQLGESVTPPAASSGEMAKAAPDAQSVSWVVRNPNGLHVRPAAKLVDVLAPFAADLLLEKNGQCVNPRSLNQLAILQVRKGDTIRLLASGEQAGEALDAFMQLAHQHFGESVTTTSDSGFSGIMVPRGAITAPIFQWLPAIPVFLPQTISAGNIANEQLRLHQALAHTLADLQQLAQLAEQQIGAQAAAIFTAHAMLIDDEELYAAMDKRIEQQRICAESALQDELMAMVADYQALNDDYLRVRELDIRDILNRTLGHLTGLPPVPIAVDSEILLLAEELFPSQMIGLNHQQVKGICLSKGHILSHSAILATELDIPMLVGAIGCLGASHNGQKALLDTATGVLKLQ
;
A
#
# COMPACT_ATOMS: atom_id res chain seq x y z
N MET A 1 24.90 5.48 24.14
CA MET A 1 23.60 5.20 23.49
C MET A 1 23.50 3.69 23.33
N VAL A 2 22.32 3.12 23.49
CA VAL A 2 22.12 1.68 23.27
C VAL A 2 22.39 1.36 21.80
N ASN A 3 23.09 0.26 21.53
CA ASN A 3 23.33 -0.22 20.17
C ASN A 3 22.71 -1.60 19.99
N LEU A 4 22.59 -2.06 18.74
CA LEU A 4 21.85 -3.28 18.41
C LEU A 4 22.70 -4.29 17.63
N VAL A 5 22.40 -5.57 17.85
CA VAL A 5 22.90 -6.68 17.02
C VAL A 5 21.72 -7.50 16.53
N VAL A 6 21.67 -7.75 15.22
CA VAL A 6 20.71 -8.66 14.59
C VAL A 6 21.40 -9.99 14.31
N VAL A 7 20.86 -11.06 14.89
CA VAL A 7 21.33 -12.43 14.71
C VAL A 7 20.32 -13.20 13.87
N SER A 8 20.76 -13.77 12.76
CA SER A 8 19.88 -14.56 11.90
C SER A 8 20.57 -15.73 11.24
N HIS A 9 19.81 -16.76 10.88
CA HIS A 9 20.31 -17.84 10.05
C HIS A 9 20.65 -17.38 8.63
N SER A 10 19.98 -16.33 8.14
CA SER A 10 20.12 -15.84 6.77
C SER A 10 20.77 -14.47 6.74
N ALA A 11 21.94 -14.38 6.11
CA ALA A 11 22.62 -13.10 5.87
C ALA A 11 21.73 -12.11 5.09
N LEU A 12 20.96 -12.60 4.11
CA LEU A 12 20.05 -11.77 3.33
C LEU A 12 18.91 -11.21 4.19
N LEU A 13 18.36 -12.02 5.10
CA LEU A 13 17.29 -11.56 6.00
C LEU A 13 17.82 -10.49 6.96
N ALA A 14 18.94 -10.75 7.63
CA ALA A 14 19.53 -9.79 8.55
C ALA A 14 19.96 -8.49 7.87
N GLN A 15 20.51 -8.59 6.65
CA GLN A 15 20.87 -7.41 5.86
C GLN A 15 19.63 -6.60 5.46
N GLY A 16 18.56 -7.26 5.03
CA GLY A 16 17.28 -6.58 4.73
C GLY A 16 16.68 -5.89 5.96
N VAL A 17 16.75 -6.51 7.14
CA VAL A 17 16.33 -5.89 8.40
C VAL A 17 17.19 -4.67 8.72
N ALA A 18 18.52 -4.77 8.54
CA ALA A 18 19.42 -3.66 8.78
C ALA A 18 19.18 -2.48 7.83
N GLU A 19 18.93 -2.75 6.55
CA GLU A 19 18.57 -1.72 5.56
C GLU A 19 17.28 -0.99 5.93
N LEU A 20 16.26 -1.73 6.36
CA LEU A 20 15.00 -1.12 6.84
C LEU A 20 15.22 -0.26 8.09
N ALA A 21 16.00 -0.76 9.05
CA ALA A 21 16.29 -0.05 10.29
C ALA A 21 17.09 1.23 10.04
N GLN A 22 18.06 1.20 9.13
CA GLN A 22 18.85 2.38 8.75
C GLN A 22 18.00 3.48 8.10
N GLN A 23 16.91 3.14 7.42
CA GLN A 23 16.00 4.15 6.87
C GLN A 23 15.17 4.86 7.94
N MET A 24 15.02 4.26 9.13
CA MET A 24 14.16 4.80 10.19
C MET A 24 14.86 5.88 11.01
N THR A 25 16.20 5.93 11.00
CA THR A 25 16.96 6.87 11.83
C THR A 25 17.97 7.63 10.98
N GLN A 26 18.24 8.89 11.32
CA GLN A 26 19.22 9.73 10.61
C GLN A 26 20.63 9.61 11.23
N GLY A 27 20.95 8.44 11.80
CA GLY A 27 22.12 8.20 12.63
C GLY A 27 21.83 8.37 14.13
N GLY A 28 22.57 7.63 14.96
CA GLY A 28 22.42 7.62 16.42
C GLY A 28 22.75 6.25 16.99
N CYS A 29 21.93 5.26 16.67
CA CYS A 29 22.14 3.87 17.04
C CYS A 29 23.06 3.15 16.03
N GLN A 30 24.09 2.45 16.52
CA GLN A 30 24.85 1.50 15.70
C GLN A 30 24.13 0.16 15.64
N LEU A 31 24.14 -0.47 14.47
CA LEU A 31 23.54 -1.78 14.21
C LEU A 31 24.57 -2.67 13.53
N ALA A 32 24.88 -3.80 14.15
CA ALA A 32 25.69 -4.86 13.54
C ALA A 32 24.85 -6.09 13.21
N VAL A 33 25.32 -6.86 12.24
CA VAL A 33 24.67 -8.09 11.77
C VAL A 33 25.62 -9.27 11.99
N ALA A 34 25.12 -10.32 12.63
CA ALA A 34 25.78 -11.61 12.75
C ALA A 34 24.87 -12.68 12.16
N ALA A 35 25.12 -13.08 10.91
CA ALA A 35 24.22 -13.99 10.22
C ALA A 35 24.91 -14.92 9.23
N GLY A 36 24.33 -16.11 9.05
CA GLY A 36 24.87 -17.16 8.20
C GLY A 36 26.13 -17.81 8.76
N VAL A 37 26.58 -18.85 8.06
CA VAL A 37 27.85 -19.56 8.33
C VAL A 37 28.77 -19.43 7.11
N ASP A 38 30.08 -19.60 7.32
CA ASP A 38 31.08 -19.56 6.24
C ASP A 38 31.14 -20.88 5.45
N ASP A 39 29.98 -21.34 4.98
CA ASP A 39 29.79 -22.48 4.08
C ASP A 39 29.09 -21.98 2.81
N LEU A 40 29.79 -22.01 1.67
CA LEU A 40 29.25 -21.54 0.39
C LEU A 40 28.12 -22.42 -0.16
N ASP A 41 28.15 -23.71 0.17
CA ASP A 41 27.15 -24.66 -0.29
C ASP A 41 25.92 -24.67 0.64
N HIS A 42 26.11 -24.35 1.93
CA HIS A 42 25.05 -24.28 2.94
C HIS A 42 25.15 -23.01 3.82
N PRO A 43 24.90 -21.81 3.27
CA PRO A 43 25.16 -20.55 3.97
C PRO A 43 24.19 -20.23 5.12
N ILE A 44 23.14 -21.03 5.28
CA ILE A 44 22.11 -20.82 6.30
C ILE A 44 22.57 -21.43 7.63
N GLY A 45 22.74 -20.60 8.67
CA GLY A 45 23.19 -21.03 9.98
C GLY A 45 23.57 -19.86 10.88
N THR A 46 24.00 -20.17 12.11
CA THR A 46 24.42 -19.17 13.09
C THR A 46 25.77 -19.53 13.71
N ASP A 47 26.59 -18.52 13.99
CA ASP A 47 27.96 -18.68 14.50
C ASP A 47 28.14 -17.81 15.75
N ALA A 48 28.48 -18.43 16.88
CA ALA A 48 28.66 -17.73 18.15
C ALA A 48 29.83 -16.74 18.14
N ILE A 49 30.90 -17.01 17.37
CA ILE A 49 32.05 -16.10 17.25
C ILE A 49 31.64 -14.85 16.48
N LYS A 50 30.91 -14.99 15.37
CA LYS A 50 30.38 -13.83 14.62
C LYS A 50 29.45 -12.98 15.47
N VAL A 51 28.62 -13.61 16.31
CA VAL A 51 27.73 -12.88 17.23
C VAL A 51 28.53 -12.12 18.28
N MET A 52 29.54 -12.75 18.89
CA MET A 52 30.45 -12.12 19.84
C MET A 52 31.17 -10.90 19.21
N GLU A 53 31.78 -11.09 18.04
CA GLU A 53 32.47 -10.02 17.30
C GLU A 53 31.51 -8.87 16.94
N ALA A 54 30.28 -9.17 16.52
CA ALA A 54 29.27 -8.15 16.25
C ALA A 54 28.89 -7.34 17.50
N ILE A 55 28.78 -8.00 18.67
CA ILE A 55 28.52 -7.33 19.94
C ILE A 55 29.69 -6.42 20.32
N GLU A 56 30.93 -6.91 20.19
CA GLU A 56 32.13 -6.11 20.47
C GLU A 56 32.23 -4.89 19.57
N LEU A 57 31.92 -5.05 18.28
CA LEU A 57 31.98 -3.99 17.28
C LEU A 57 31.10 -2.79 17.62
N VAL A 58 29.91 -3.03 18.17
CA VAL A 58 28.93 -1.99 18.50
C VAL A 58 28.80 -1.74 20.00
N TYR A 59 29.69 -2.29 20.82
CA TYR A 59 29.56 -2.16 22.27
C TYR A 59 29.64 -0.70 22.72
N SER A 60 28.81 -0.36 23.71
CA SER A 60 28.95 0.88 24.48
C SER A 60 28.54 0.67 25.94
N PRO A 61 28.98 1.54 26.86
CA PRO A 61 28.56 1.47 28.27
C PRO A 61 27.05 1.64 28.50
N SER A 62 26.31 2.14 27.51
CA SER A 62 24.84 2.23 27.58
C SER A 62 24.15 0.91 27.24
N GLY A 63 24.88 -0.08 26.73
CA GLY A 63 24.43 -1.44 26.49
C GLY A 63 24.17 -1.80 25.02
N VAL A 64 24.00 -3.09 24.79
CA VAL A 64 23.70 -3.70 23.49
C VAL A 64 22.47 -4.58 23.59
N LEU A 65 21.49 -4.37 22.71
CA LEU A 65 20.32 -5.24 22.58
C LEU A 65 20.51 -6.20 21.39
N VAL A 66 20.42 -7.51 21.65
CA VAL A 66 20.55 -8.54 20.63
C VAL A 66 19.17 -9.06 20.26
N LEU A 67 18.76 -8.92 18.99
CA LEU A 67 17.56 -9.53 18.43
C LEU A 67 17.94 -10.75 17.61
N MET A 68 17.17 -11.83 17.75
CA MET A 68 17.44 -13.11 17.10
C MET A 68 16.18 -13.70 16.45
N ASP A 69 16.36 -14.55 15.44
CA ASP A 69 15.24 -15.24 14.76
C ASP A 69 14.81 -16.53 15.46
N LEU A 70 15.30 -17.68 15.01
CA LEU A 70 14.78 -19.01 15.31
C LEU A 70 15.79 -19.79 16.16
N GLY A 71 15.29 -20.68 17.02
CA GLY A 71 16.03 -21.81 17.60
C GLY A 71 17.52 -21.57 17.90
N SER A 72 18.41 -22.07 17.03
CA SER A 72 19.88 -22.05 17.20
C SER A 72 20.50 -20.66 17.29
N ALA A 73 19.84 -19.61 16.78
CA ALA A 73 20.32 -18.24 16.94
C ALA A 73 20.38 -17.82 18.42
N LEU A 74 19.41 -18.29 19.22
CA LEU A 74 19.38 -18.08 20.66
C LEU A 74 20.56 -18.79 21.33
N LEU A 75 20.82 -20.05 20.98
CA LEU A 75 21.96 -20.80 21.54
C LEU A 75 23.31 -20.17 21.15
N SER A 76 23.45 -19.73 19.90
CA SER A 76 24.64 -19.01 19.44
C SER A 76 24.83 -17.69 20.18
N ALA A 77 23.75 -16.95 20.46
CA ALA A 77 23.80 -15.71 21.23
C ALA A 77 24.13 -15.95 22.71
N GLU A 78 23.55 -16.98 23.36
CA GLU A 78 23.91 -17.37 24.73
C GLU A 78 25.39 -17.77 24.81
N THR A 79 25.87 -18.58 23.86
CA THR A 79 27.28 -18.98 23.78
C THR A 79 28.18 -17.77 23.56
N ALA A 80 27.79 -16.82 22.72
CA ALA A 80 28.53 -15.58 22.51
C ALA A 80 28.64 -14.77 23.81
N LEU A 81 27.57 -14.69 24.62
CA LEU A 81 27.61 -14.02 25.93
C LEU A 81 28.57 -14.69 26.91
N GLU A 82 28.70 -16.02 26.87
CA GLU A 82 29.67 -16.76 27.70
C GLU A 82 31.13 -16.51 27.29
N LEU A 83 31.36 -16.19 26.01
CA LEU A 83 32.69 -15.92 25.46
C LEU A 83 33.13 -14.45 25.63
N LEU A 84 32.18 -13.53 25.79
CA LEU A 84 32.45 -12.10 25.98
C LEU A 84 33.15 -11.79 27.31
N ASP A 85 33.81 -10.63 27.36
CA ASP A 85 34.30 -10.07 28.62
C ASP A 85 33.14 -9.95 29.65
N PRO A 86 33.32 -10.43 30.90
CA PRO A 86 32.25 -10.44 31.90
C PRO A 86 31.67 -9.07 32.27
N GLU A 87 32.43 -7.98 32.13
CA GLU A 87 31.92 -6.63 32.38
C GLU A 87 31.11 -6.12 31.18
N MET A 88 31.47 -6.51 29.95
CA MET A 88 30.67 -6.22 28.76
C MET A 88 29.35 -6.98 28.77
N ALA A 89 29.39 -8.28 29.07
CA ALA A 89 28.23 -9.17 29.05
C ALA A 89 27.08 -8.69 29.97
N LYS A 90 27.39 -8.02 31.09
CA LYS A 90 26.38 -7.42 31.99
C LYS A 90 25.50 -6.36 31.33
N ASN A 91 26.01 -5.71 30.29
CA ASN A 91 25.32 -4.64 29.56
C ASN A 91 24.74 -5.13 28.23
N VAL A 92 24.69 -6.45 28.00
CA VAL A 92 24.10 -7.05 26.80
C VAL A 92 22.80 -7.77 27.19
N GLN A 93 21.71 -7.51 26.47
CA GLN A 93 20.44 -8.19 26.70
C GLN A 93 19.98 -8.91 25.43
N LEU A 94 19.56 -10.17 25.57
CA LEU A 94 18.89 -10.93 24.51
C LEU A 94 17.39 -10.56 24.49
N CYS A 95 16.84 -10.36 23.30
CA CYS A 95 15.45 -9.94 23.09
C CYS A 95 14.66 -10.98 22.30
N ALA A 96 13.48 -11.34 22.82
CA ALA A 96 12.54 -12.28 22.19
C ALA A 96 11.53 -11.60 21.24
N ALA A 97 11.76 -10.33 20.89
CA ALA A 97 10.87 -9.59 20.00
C ALA A 97 10.88 -10.18 18.57
N PRO A 98 9.78 -10.02 17.80
CA PRO A 98 9.79 -10.35 16.37
C PRO A 98 10.94 -9.64 15.66
N LEU A 99 11.73 -10.38 14.87
CA LEU A 99 13.01 -9.88 14.35
C LEU A 99 12.87 -8.55 13.60
N VAL A 100 11.90 -8.43 12.70
CA VAL A 100 11.73 -7.23 11.86
C VAL A 100 11.14 -6.08 12.68
N GLU A 101 9.90 -6.23 13.16
CA GLU A 101 9.18 -5.15 13.83
C GLU A 101 9.87 -4.74 15.15
N GLY A 102 10.41 -5.71 15.89
CA GLY A 102 11.17 -5.47 17.11
C GLY A 102 12.46 -4.70 16.86
N THR A 103 13.20 -4.99 15.78
CA THR A 103 14.43 -4.26 15.45
C THR A 103 14.11 -2.81 15.10
N LEU A 104 13.06 -2.56 14.31
CA LEU A 104 12.68 -1.19 13.95
C LEU A 104 12.28 -0.37 15.20
N ALA A 105 11.47 -0.96 16.08
CA ALA A 105 11.03 -0.31 17.31
C ALA A 105 12.22 -0.03 18.25
N ALA A 106 13.14 -0.99 18.37
CA ALA A 106 14.36 -0.85 19.17
C ALA A 106 15.31 0.23 18.62
N VAL A 107 15.55 0.27 17.31
CA VAL A 107 16.46 1.26 16.69
C VAL A 107 15.95 2.68 16.86
N VAL A 108 14.62 2.90 16.74
CA VAL A 108 13.99 4.20 17.00
C VAL A 108 14.11 4.58 18.48
N ALA A 109 13.79 3.68 19.40
CA ALA A 109 13.93 3.94 20.84
C ALA A 109 15.39 4.21 21.25
N ALA A 110 16.34 3.45 20.71
CA ALA A 110 17.75 3.62 21.01
C ALA A 110 18.28 4.97 20.48
N SER A 111 17.90 5.35 19.26
CA SER A 111 18.30 6.61 18.64
C SER A 111 17.70 7.83 19.34
N SER A 112 16.55 7.67 19.96
CA SER A 112 15.90 8.70 20.78
C SER A 112 16.48 8.83 22.19
N GLY A 113 17.48 7.99 22.54
CA GLY A 113 18.23 8.06 23.80
C GLY A 113 17.65 7.22 24.94
N ALA A 114 16.72 6.31 24.66
CA ALA A 114 16.14 5.44 25.67
C ALA A 114 17.17 4.50 26.33
N SER A 115 16.91 4.09 27.56
CA SER A 115 17.71 3.11 28.30
C SER A 115 17.57 1.71 27.70
N LEU A 116 18.53 0.81 27.99
CA LEU A 116 18.50 -0.56 27.47
C LEU A 116 17.19 -1.31 27.78
N ASP A 117 16.65 -1.11 28.99
CA ASP A 117 15.39 -1.73 29.41
C ASP A 117 14.18 -1.17 28.65
N GLU A 118 14.15 0.14 28.40
CA GLU A 118 13.10 0.79 27.60
C GLU A 118 13.17 0.37 26.13
N VAL A 119 14.37 0.30 25.56
CA VAL A 119 14.60 -0.19 24.19
C VAL A 119 14.11 -1.64 24.07
N ARG A 120 14.44 -2.50 25.04
CA ARG A 120 13.96 -3.88 25.07
C ARG A 120 12.44 -3.96 25.19
N ALA A 121 11.84 -3.15 26.06
CA ALA A 121 10.38 -3.11 26.24
C ALA A 121 9.67 -2.68 24.94
N GLU A 122 10.19 -1.67 24.26
CA GLU A 122 9.67 -1.21 22.97
C GLU A 122 9.84 -2.28 21.89
N ALA A 123 10.96 -3.00 21.84
CA ALA A 123 11.12 -4.14 20.93
C ALA A 123 10.05 -5.22 21.19
N MET A 124 9.88 -5.62 22.46
CA MET A 124 8.94 -6.68 22.86
C MET A 124 7.47 -6.32 22.64
N GLY A 125 7.13 -5.02 22.63
CA GLY A 125 5.77 -4.54 22.34
C GLY A 125 5.36 -4.64 20.87
N ALA A 126 6.30 -4.88 19.95
CA ALA A 126 6.07 -4.79 18.52
C ALA A 126 5.00 -5.76 17.98
N LEU A 127 4.94 -6.98 18.54
CA LEU A 127 3.92 -7.97 18.17
C LEU A 127 2.50 -7.48 18.51
N ALA A 128 2.32 -6.88 19.69
CA ALA A 128 1.01 -6.47 20.17
C ALA A 128 0.39 -5.38 19.27
N ALA A 129 1.22 -4.48 18.73
CA ALA A 129 0.77 -3.48 17.78
C ALA A 129 0.23 -4.11 16.49
N LYS A 130 0.97 -5.05 15.90
CA LYS A 130 0.56 -5.78 14.69
C LYS A 130 -0.69 -6.64 14.93
N ALA A 131 -0.74 -7.34 16.06
CA ALA A 131 -1.91 -8.14 16.45
C ALA A 131 -3.17 -7.27 16.58
N THR A 132 -3.05 -6.12 17.25
CA THR A 132 -4.17 -5.17 17.39
C THR A 132 -4.68 -4.67 16.04
N GLN A 133 -3.77 -4.44 15.08
CA GLN A 133 -4.14 -4.04 13.72
C GLN A 133 -4.91 -5.14 12.96
N LEU A 134 -4.65 -6.40 13.26
CA LEU A 134 -5.39 -7.55 12.74
C LEU A 134 -6.68 -7.84 13.52
N GLY A 135 -6.98 -7.07 14.58
CA GLY A 135 -8.12 -7.33 15.47
C GLY A 135 -7.89 -8.47 16.48
N GLU A 136 -6.64 -8.88 16.67
CA GLU A 136 -6.24 -9.91 17.62
C GLU A 136 -5.87 -9.30 18.98
N SER A 137 -6.23 -9.99 20.06
CA SER A 137 -5.87 -9.61 21.43
C SER A 137 -4.62 -10.35 21.88
N VAL A 138 -3.45 -9.71 21.79
CA VAL A 138 -2.21 -10.20 22.38
C VAL A 138 -1.90 -9.40 23.62
N THR A 139 -1.79 -10.05 24.78
CA THR A 139 -1.37 -9.39 26.01
C THR A 139 0.11 -8.98 25.86
N PRO A 140 0.45 -7.68 25.86
CA PRO A 140 1.85 -7.28 25.85
C PRO A 140 2.55 -7.80 27.12
N PRO A 141 3.85 -8.15 27.03
CA PRO A 141 4.63 -8.48 28.21
C PRO A 141 4.61 -7.29 29.20
N ALA A 142 4.58 -7.61 30.50
CA ALA A 142 4.11 -6.76 31.60
C ALA A 142 4.92 -5.49 31.94
N ALA A 143 5.59 -4.84 30.97
CA ALA A 143 6.40 -3.64 31.19
C ALA A 143 5.77 -2.33 30.66
N SER A 144 4.63 -2.36 29.96
CA SER A 144 4.02 -1.14 29.43
C SER A 144 2.49 -1.10 29.54
N SER A 145 1.91 -1.69 30.59
CA SER A 145 0.55 -1.32 31.00
C SER A 145 0.61 0.06 31.67
N GLY A 146 0.91 1.09 30.89
CA GLY A 146 0.43 2.42 31.24
C GLY A 146 -1.08 2.32 31.27
N GLU A 147 -1.70 2.54 32.43
CA GLU A 147 -3.11 2.92 32.50
C GLU A 147 -3.41 3.89 31.35
N MET A 148 -4.58 3.80 30.70
CA MET A 148 -5.03 4.79 29.71
C MET A 148 -4.63 6.17 30.21
N ALA A 149 -3.57 6.74 29.65
CA ALA A 149 -2.91 7.85 30.29
C ALA A 149 -3.89 9.02 30.20
N LYS A 150 -4.43 9.40 31.35
CA LYS A 150 -5.41 10.46 31.43
C LYS A 150 -4.66 11.78 31.35
N ALA A 151 -5.10 12.63 30.45
CA ALA A 151 -4.56 13.97 30.32
C ALA A 151 -4.64 14.70 31.68
N ALA A 152 -3.56 15.36 32.08
CA ALA A 152 -3.57 16.23 33.23
C ALA A 152 -4.62 17.35 33.03
N PRO A 153 -5.32 17.80 34.09
CA PRO A 153 -6.39 18.81 33.96
C PRO A 153 -5.92 20.15 33.37
N ASP A 154 -4.62 20.44 33.48
CA ASP A 154 -3.92 21.64 33.04
C ASP A 154 -3.08 21.43 31.77
N ALA A 155 -3.21 20.28 31.10
CA ALA A 155 -2.46 19.98 29.87
C ALA A 155 -2.83 20.96 28.74
N GLN A 156 -1.80 21.56 28.14
CA GLN A 156 -1.92 22.33 26.92
C GLN A 156 -2.09 21.39 25.73
N SER A 157 -2.76 21.83 24.66
CA SER A 157 -2.91 20.97 23.48
C SER A 157 -2.91 21.73 22.17
N VAL A 158 -2.42 21.06 21.13
CA VAL A 158 -2.47 21.51 19.73
C VAL A 158 -3.04 20.39 18.87
N SER A 159 -3.77 20.75 17.81
CA SER A 159 -4.41 19.79 16.91
C SER A 159 -3.91 19.96 15.48
N TRP A 160 -3.76 18.84 14.78
CA TRP A 160 -3.31 18.81 13.41
C TRP A 160 -4.11 17.81 12.58
N VAL A 161 -4.42 18.18 11.33
CA VAL A 161 -5.04 17.27 10.36
C VAL A 161 -3.94 16.62 9.54
N VAL A 162 -3.82 15.30 9.63
CA VAL A 162 -2.74 14.53 8.98
C VAL A 162 -2.93 14.54 7.47
N ARG A 163 -1.91 15.01 6.74
CA ARG A 163 -1.94 15.12 5.27
C ARG A 163 -1.08 14.09 4.55
N ASN A 164 -0.25 13.35 5.29
CA ASN A 164 0.61 12.29 4.78
C ASN A 164 -0.23 11.24 4.04
N PRO A 165 0.14 10.84 2.80
CA PRO A 165 -0.66 9.90 1.99
C PRO A 165 -1.02 8.61 2.72
N ASN A 166 -0.07 8.06 3.47
CA ASN A 166 -0.20 6.80 4.20
C ASN A 166 -0.43 7.00 5.71
N GLY A 167 -0.79 8.23 6.14
CA GLY A 167 -0.94 8.57 7.56
C GLY A 167 0.38 8.57 8.33
N LEU A 168 0.34 8.32 9.65
CA LEU A 168 1.56 8.22 10.48
C LEU A 168 2.06 6.77 10.55
N HIS A 169 2.52 6.24 9.41
CA HIS A 169 3.21 4.95 9.38
C HIS A 169 4.63 5.04 9.97
N VAL A 170 5.38 3.94 9.91
CA VAL A 170 6.67 3.74 10.60
C VAL A 170 7.64 4.94 10.47
N ARG A 171 7.77 5.55 9.28
CA ARG A 171 8.74 6.63 9.01
C ARG A 171 8.31 8.00 9.60
N PRO A 172 7.11 8.55 9.30
CA PRO A 172 6.58 9.73 9.99
C PRO A 172 6.53 9.55 11.52
N ALA A 173 6.15 8.35 11.98
CA ALA A 173 6.07 8.03 13.39
C ALA A 173 7.45 8.03 14.06
N ALA A 174 8.48 7.44 13.43
CA ALA A 174 9.85 7.49 13.94
C ALA A 174 10.36 8.93 14.10
N LYS A 175 10.14 9.80 13.10
CA LYS A 175 10.51 11.21 13.18
C LYS A 175 9.77 11.96 14.30
N LEU A 176 8.51 11.62 14.53
CA LEU A 176 7.73 12.17 15.64
C LEU A 176 8.34 11.76 16.99
N VAL A 177 8.71 10.49 17.16
CA VAL A 177 9.39 9.99 18.35
C VAL A 177 10.72 10.74 18.55
N ASP A 178 11.56 10.81 17.52
CA ASP A 178 12.88 11.45 17.57
C ASP A 178 12.79 12.92 17.97
N VAL A 179 11.82 13.68 17.42
CA VAL A 179 11.64 15.10 17.74
C VAL A 179 11.11 15.30 19.16
N LEU A 180 10.23 14.41 19.64
CA LEU A 180 9.58 14.59 20.94
C LEU A 180 10.36 13.99 22.12
N ALA A 181 11.28 13.07 21.88
CA ALA A 181 12.06 12.40 22.92
C ALA A 181 12.89 13.33 23.82
N PRO A 182 13.55 14.38 23.32
CA PRO A 182 14.43 15.23 24.14
C PRO A 182 13.71 16.08 25.19
N PHE A 183 12.40 16.29 25.07
CA PHE A 183 11.65 17.21 25.94
C PHE A 183 11.29 16.58 27.29
N ALA A 184 11.60 17.23 28.40
CA ALA A 184 11.11 16.87 29.73
C ALA A 184 9.66 17.35 29.94
N ALA A 185 8.73 16.66 29.27
CA ALA A 185 7.29 16.90 29.35
C ALA A 185 6.51 15.58 29.29
N ASP A 186 5.35 15.56 29.96
CA ASP A 186 4.37 14.49 29.85
C ASP A 186 3.56 14.71 28.57
N LEU A 187 3.65 13.78 27.63
CA LEU A 187 3.05 13.91 26.30
C LEU A 187 2.04 12.80 26.04
N LEU A 188 0.90 13.17 25.45
CA LEU A 188 -0.13 12.23 24.98
C LEU A 188 -0.60 12.63 23.58
N LEU A 189 -0.60 11.67 22.67
CA LEU A 189 -1.20 11.83 21.37
C LEU A 189 -2.56 11.15 21.35
N GLU A 190 -3.58 11.92 20.99
CA GLU A 190 -4.96 11.48 20.95
C GLU A 190 -5.48 11.43 19.52
N LYS A 191 -6.25 10.39 19.21
CA LYS A 191 -7.15 10.30 18.06
C LYS A 191 -8.47 9.69 18.50
N ASN A 192 -9.59 10.37 18.23
CA ASN A 192 -10.95 9.89 18.52
C ASN A 192 -11.16 9.40 19.98
N GLY A 193 -10.55 10.07 20.96
CA GLY A 193 -10.64 9.70 22.38
C GLY A 193 -9.69 8.60 22.85
N GLN A 194 -8.92 7.98 21.94
CA GLN A 194 -7.85 7.06 22.28
C GLN A 194 -6.54 7.84 22.44
N CYS A 195 -5.93 7.75 23.62
CA CYS A 195 -4.66 8.40 23.93
C CYS A 195 -3.52 7.39 24.00
N VAL A 196 -2.37 7.76 23.45
CA VAL A 196 -1.15 6.96 23.49
C VAL A 196 0.08 7.82 23.74
N ASN A 197 1.17 7.20 24.17
CA ASN A 197 2.47 7.84 24.31
C ASN A 197 3.09 8.10 22.92
N PRO A 198 3.31 9.37 22.52
CA PRO A 198 3.89 9.70 21.21
C PRO A 198 5.37 9.34 21.06
N ARG A 199 6.05 8.91 22.13
CA ARG A 199 7.45 8.47 22.11
C ARG A 199 7.61 6.96 21.88
N SER A 200 6.50 6.23 21.73
CA SER A 200 6.52 4.80 21.45
C SER A 200 5.97 4.54 20.05
N LEU A 201 6.80 3.92 19.21
CA LEU A 201 6.46 3.60 17.83
C LEU A 201 5.29 2.61 17.77
N ASN A 202 5.28 1.63 18.67
CA ASN A 202 4.21 0.64 18.77
C ASN A 202 2.88 1.29 19.16
N GLN A 203 2.92 2.24 20.09
CA GLN A 203 1.74 2.95 20.55
C GLN A 203 1.16 3.86 19.46
N LEU A 204 2.02 4.52 18.67
CA LEU A 204 1.59 5.25 17.48
C LEU A 204 0.95 4.33 16.43
N ALA A 205 1.50 3.13 16.22
CA ALA A 205 0.95 2.14 15.29
C ALA A 205 -0.46 1.66 15.70
N ILE A 206 -0.73 1.57 17.01
CA ILE A 206 -2.05 1.20 17.56
C ILE A 206 -3.13 2.26 17.26
N LEU A 207 -2.79 3.55 17.20
CA LEU A 207 -3.75 4.61 16.84
C LEU A 207 -4.24 4.53 15.38
N GLN A 208 -3.50 3.83 14.52
CA GLN A 208 -3.80 3.67 13.09
C GLN A 208 -4.15 5.01 12.42
N VAL A 209 -3.33 6.04 12.62
CA VAL A 209 -3.59 7.40 12.10
C VAL A 209 -3.47 7.39 10.57
N ARG A 210 -4.54 7.81 9.88
CA ARG A 210 -4.67 7.85 8.41
C ARG A 210 -4.73 9.30 7.92
N LYS A 211 -4.57 9.49 6.60
CA LYS A 211 -4.78 10.78 5.95
C LYS A 211 -6.19 11.31 6.24
N GLY A 212 -6.28 12.58 6.66
CA GLY A 212 -7.53 13.25 7.01
C GLY A 212 -7.93 13.10 8.47
N ASP A 213 -7.28 12.21 9.24
CA ASP A 213 -7.53 12.13 10.68
C ASP A 213 -7.02 13.39 11.38
N THR A 214 -7.78 13.83 12.38
CA THR A 214 -7.34 14.87 13.32
C THR A 214 -6.67 14.19 14.50
N ILE A 215 -5.41 14.55 14.75
CA ILE A 215 -4.66 14.15 15.94
C ILE A 215 -4.49 15.36 16.86
N ARG A 216 -4.49 15.12 18.17
CA ARG A 216 -4.26 16.15 19.19
C ARG A 216 -3.08 15.74 20.06
N LEU A 217 -2.03 16.55 20.10
CA LEU A 217 -0.95 16.38 21.06
C LEU A 217 -1.31 17.19 22.31
N LEU A 218 -1.31 16.52 23.45
CA LEU A 218 -1.47 17.10 24.78
C LEU A 218 -0.12 17.06 25.49
N ALA A 219 0.25 18.16 26.14
CA ALA A 219 1.51 18.29 26.85
C ALA A 219 1.31 18.97 28.21
N SER A 220 1.96 18.44 29.25
CA SER A 220 2.06 19.05 30.58
C SER A 220 3.51 18.97 31.10
N GLY A 221 3.86 19.86 32.03
CA GLY A 221 5.22 19.95 32.58
C GLY A 221 6.03 21.15 32.08
N GLU A 222 7.30 21.19 32.45
CA GLU A 222 8.19 22.37 32.29
C GLU A 222 8.43 22.72 30.82
N GLN A 223 8.61 21.72 29.95
CA GLN A 223 8.85 21.91 28.51
C GLN A 223 7.61 21.65 27.64
N ALA A 224 6.40 21.74 28.21
CA ALA A 224 5.16 21.46 27.48
C ALA A 224 4.99 22.36 26.24
N GLY A 225 5.24 23.67 26.38
CA GLY A 225 5.15 24.62 25.26
C GLY A 225 6.15 24.32 24.15
N GLU A 226 7.42 24.06 24.51
CA GLU A 226 8.49 23.75 23.55
C GLU A 226 8.18 22.45 22.78
N ALA A 227 7.65 21.43 23.45
CA ALA A 227 7.25 20.17 22.82
C ALA A 227 6.08 20.35 21.84
N LEU A 228 5.09 21.19 22.18
CA LEU A 228 3.97 21.51 21.29
C LEU A 228 4.42 22.30 20.06
N ASP A 229 5.34 23.25 20.24
CA ASP A 229 5.92 24.03 19.14
C ASP A 229 6.74 23.15 18.20
N ALA A 230 7.57 22.24 18.75
CA ALA A 230 8.33 21.27 17.97
C ALA A 230 7.42 20.31 17.19
N PHE A 231 6.33 19.84 17.82
CA PHE A 231 5.30 19.05 17.15
C PHE A 231 4.66 19.82 15.99
N MET A 232 4.25 21.07 16.20
CA MET A 232 3.63 21.88 15.16
C MET A 232 4.60 22.15 14.01
N GLN A 233 5.87 22.45 14.30
CA GLN A 233 6.90 22.62 13.28
C GLN A 233 7.07 21.34 12.45
N LEU A 234 7.16 20.18 13.10
CA LEU A 234 7.26 18.90 12.43
C LEU A 234 6.00 18.60 11.60
N ALA A 235 4.82 18.90 12.13
CA ALA A 235 3.54 18.72 11.45
C ALA A 235 3.41 19.62 10.20
N HIS A 236 3.90 20.87 10.28
CA HIS A 236 4.02 21.78 9.13
C HIS A 236 4.99 21.26 8.05
N GLN A 237 6.02 20.53 8.46
CA GLN A 237 6.93 19.79 7.56
C GLN A 237 6.41 18.40 7.23
N HIS A 238 5.13 18.13 7.51
CA HIS A 238 4.46 16.86 7.25
C HIS A 238 5.19 15.64 7.80
N PHE A 239 5.67 15.75 9.04
CA PHE A 239 6.41 14.69 9.71
C PHE A 239 7.65 14.23 8.93
N GLY A 240 8.26 15.19 8.22
CA GLY A 240 9.48 14.98 7.44
C GLY A 240 9.28 14.14 6.18
N GLU A 241 8.05 13.98 5.72
CA GLU A 241 7.78 13.49 4.36
C GLU A 241 7.58 14.67 3.42
N SER A 242 7.99 14.48 2.16
CA SER A 242 7.57 15.35 1.08
C SER A 242 6.08 15.12 0.83
N VAL A 243 5.22 15.72 1.64
CA VAL A 243 3.87 16.02 1.19
C VAL A 243 4.05 17.14 0.21
N THR A 244 3.81 16.84 -1.05
CA THR A 244 3.73 17.82 -2.12
C THR A 244 2.71 18.86 -1.69
N THR A 245 3.21 19.98 -1.16
CA THR A 245 2.44 21.19 -0.98
C THR A 245 2.14 21.68 -2.37
N THR A 246 0.92 21.37 -2.82
CA THR A 246 0.34 21.88 -4.06
C THR A 246 0.32 23.40 -3.99
N SER A 247 1.33 24.03 -4.60
CA SER A 247 1.23 25.36 -5.15
C SER A 247 1.15 25.22 -6.66
N ASP A 248 -0.02 25.64 -7.17
CA ASP A 248 -0.48 25.82 -8.55
C ASP A 248 -0.13 24.80 -9.65
N SER A 249 -1.21 24.17 -10.15
CA SER A 249 -1.38 23.57 -11.50
C SER A 249 -0.77 22.19 -11.79
N GLY A 250 -0.80 21.25 -10.83
CA GLY A 250 -0.45 19.85 -11.09
C GLY A 250 -1.42 18.84 -10.49
N PHE A 251 -1.75 17.78 -11.22
CA PHE A 251 -2.52 16.62 -10.74
C PHE A 251 -1.58 15.48 -10.32
N SER A 252 -1.81 14.84 -9.16
CA SER A 252 -0.91 13.82 -8.58
C SER A 252 -1.46 12.39 -8.54
N GLY A 253 -0.62 11.36 -8.69
CA GLY A 253 -1.02 9.94 -8.74
C GLY A 253 0.10 8.89 -8.53
N ILE A 254 -0.22 7.58 -8.52
CA ILE A 254 0.71 6.44 -8.29
C ILE A 254 1.15 5.82 -9.65
N MET A 255 2.40 5.31 -9.75
CA MET A 255 3.22 5.37 -10.97
C MET A 255 3.78 4.04 -11.51
N VAL A 256 3.97 4.01 -12.85
CA VAL A 256 4.91 3.16 -13.62
C VAL A 256 6.05 4.07 -14.15
N PRO A 257 7.32 3.94 -13.72
CA PRO A 257 8.33 4.98 -13.96
C PRO A 257 9.13 4.79 -15.26
N ARG A 258 9.11 5.77 -16.18
CA ARG A 258 10.15 5.92 -17.25
C ARG A 258 10.64 7.35 -17.52
N GLY A 259 10.14 8.38 -16.83
CA GLY A 259 10.63 9.75 -16.93
C GLY A 259 9.55 10.76 -17.34
N ALA A 260 9.97 11.93 -17.81
CA ALA A 260 9.08 13.02 -18.19
C ALA A 260 8.76 12.98 -19.70
N ILE A 261 7.48 12.91 -20.06
CA ILE A 261 6.99 12.87 -21.44
C ILE A 261 6.17 14.11 -21.73
N THR A 262 6.40 14.73 -22.88
CA THR A 262 5.55 15.82 -23.37
C THR A 262 4.88 15.40 -24.66
N ALA A 263 3.55 15.41 -24.71
CA ALA A 263 2.79 15.19 -25.93
C ALA A 263 1.40 15.88 -25.86
N PRO A 264 0.73 16.08 -27.01
CA PRO A 264 -0.66 16.54 -27.06
C PRO A 264 -1.60 15.60 -26.31
N ILE A 265 -2.53 16.17 -25.55
CA ILE A 265 -3.57 15.45 -24.85
C ILE A 265 -4.58 14.89 -25.84
N PHE A 266 -4.96 13.64 -25.62
CA PHE A 266 -6.16 13.03 -26.18
C PHE A 266 -7.02 12.54 -25.03
N GLN A 267 -8.18 13.16 -24.84
CA GLN A 267 -9.17 12.77 -23.86
C GLN A 267 -10.02 11.64 -24.43
N TRP A 268 -9.92 10.49 -23.78
CA TRP A 268 -10.77 9.34 -24.04
C TRP A 268 -11.93 9.32 -23.05
N LEU A 269 -13.13 9.43 -23.60
CA LEU A 269 -14.38 9.25 -22.88
C LEU A 269 -14.98 7.92 -23.38
N PRO A 270 -15.00 6.86 -22.56
CA PRO A 270 -15.52 5.59 -23.00
C PRO A 270 -17.00 5.73 -23.36
N ALA A 271 -17.38 5.28 -24.55
CA ALA A 271 -18.78 5.09 -24.89
C ALA A 271 -19.28 3.87 -24.11
N ILE A 272 -20.04 4.12 -23.04
CA ILE A 272 -20.79 3.07 -22.33
C ILE A 272 -22.11 2.91 -23.08
N PRO A 273 -22.45 1.72 -23.59
CA PRO A 273 -23.74 1.49 -24.23
C PRO A 273 -24.87 1.85 -23.28
N VAL A 274 -25.71 2.79 -23.69
CA VAL A 274 -26.92 3.18 -22.97
C VAL A 274 -28.10 2.47 -23.61
N PHE A 275 -28.88 1.79 -22.79
CA PHE A 275 -30.14 1.18 -23.19
C PHE A 275 -31.26 1.72 -22.30
N LEU A 276 -32.49 1.62 -22.80
CA LEU A 276 -33.67 1.90 -21.99
C LEU A 276 -34.13 0.59 -21.37
N PRO A 277 -34.26 0.48 -20.04
CA PRO A 277 -34.85 -0.70 -19.40
C PRO A 277 -36.26 -0.92 -19.94
N GLN A 278 -36.56 -2.15 -20.34
CA GLN A 278 -37.88 -2.52 -20.86
C GLN A 278 -38.48 -3.68 -20.10
N THR A 279 -39.77 -3.56 -19.77
CA THR A 279 -40.57 -4.70 -19.34
C THR A 279 -41.03 -5.48 -20.57
N ILE A 280 -40.76 -6.78 -20.58
CA ILE A 280 -41.06 -7.66 -21.73
C ILE A 280 -42.36 -8.44 -21.52
N SER A 281 -43.00 -8.81 -22.63
CA SER A 281 -44.16 -9.72 -22.58
C SER A 281 -43.69 -11.17 -22.39
N ALA A 282 -44.55 -12.03 -21.85
CA ALA A 282 -44.23 -13.45 -21.67
C ALA A 282 -43.83 -14.17 -22.97
N GLY A 283 -44.36 -13.73 -24.11
CA GLY A 283 -44.00 -14.28 -25.43
C GLY A 283 -42.60 -13.90 -25.92
N ASN A 284 -41.96 -12.89 -25.31
CA ASN A 284 -40.63 -12.43 -25.69
C ASN A 284 -39.52 -13.00 -24.80
N ILE A 285 -39.84 -13.70 -23.71
CA ILE A 285 -38.84 -14.25 -22.75
C ILE A 285 -37.78 -15.07 -23.49
N ALA A 286 -38.20 -16.05 -24.29
CA ALA A 286 -37.28 -16.90 -25.03
C ALA A 286 -36.43 -16.14 -26.07
N ASN A 287 -36.95 -15.03 -26.61
CA ASN A 287 -36.19 -14.20 -27.54
C ASN A 287 -35.08 -13.43 -26.81
N GLU A 288 -35.40 -12.86 -25.64
CA GLU A 288 -34.43 -12.11 -24.83
C GLU A 288 -33.34 -13.02 -24.26
N GLN A 289 -33.69 -14.23 -23.80
CA GLN A 289 -32.72 -15.24 -23.38
C GLN A 289 -31.78 -15.63 -24.54
N LEU A 290 -32.33 -15.82 -25.75
CA LEU A 290 -31.51 -16.10 -26.93
C LEU A 290 -30.58 -14.92 -27.29
N ARG A 291 -31.08 -13.67 -27.23
CA ARG A 291 -30.26 -12.46 -27.46
C ARG A 291 -29.12 -12.37 -26.45
N LEU A 292 -29.39 -12.65 -25.17
CA LEU A 292 -28.39 -12.69 -24.11
C LEU A 292 -27.31 -13.73 -24.40
N HIS A 293 -27.69 -14.97 -24.67
CA HIS A 293 -26.74 -16.05 -24.97
C HIS A 293 -25.87 -15.75 -26.20
N GLN A 294 -26.46 -15.15 -27.25
CA GLN A 294 -25.70 -14.73 -28.42
C GLN A 294 -24.67 -13.64 -28.08
N ALA A 295 -25.05 -12.66 -27.26
CA ALA A 295 -24.13 -11.61 -26.83
C ALA A 295 -22.98 -12.17 -25.98
N LEU A 296 -23.28 -13.08 -25.03
CA LEU A 296 -22.26 -13.73 -24.20
C LEU A 296 -21.30 -14.59 -25.04
N ALA A 297 -21.81 -15.32 -26.03
CA ALA A 297 -20.97 -16.09 -26.95
C ALA A 297 -20.03 -15.19 -27.78
N HIS A 298 -20.49 -14.02 -28.23
CA HIS A 298 -19.62 -13.05 -28.91
C HIS A 298 -18.59 -12.44 -27.94
N THR A 299 -18.98 -12.10 -26.70
CA THR A 299 -18.04 -11.65 -25.67
C THR A 299 -16.97 -12.70 -25.38
N LEU A 300 -17.34 -13.99 -25.28
CA LEU A 300 -16.39 -15.07 -25.06
C LEU A 300 -15.37 -15.17 -26.20
N ALA A 301 -15.84 -15.08 -27.45
CA ALA A 301 -14.96 -15.06 -28.62
C ALA A 301 -14.01 -13.85 -28.61
N ASP A 302 -14.50 -12.66 -28.25
CA ASP A 302 -13.67 -11.46 -28.10
C ASP A 302 -12.59 -11.64 -27.02
N LEU A 303 -12.95 -12.20 -25.86
CA LEU A 303 -12.01 -12.42 -24.75
C LEU A 303 -10.92 -13.43 -25.12
N GLN A 304 -11.27 -14.48 -25.88
CA GLN A 304 -10.30 -15.43 -26.43
C GLN A 304 -9.35 -14.75 -27.42
N GLN A 305 -9.84 -13.86 -28.28
CA GLN A 305 -8.99 -13.08 -29.18
C GLN A 305 -8.07 -12.12 -28.42
N LEU A 306 -8.58 -11.46 -27.37
CA LEU A 306 -7.77 -10.61 -26.51
C LEU A 306 -6.69 -11.39 -25.77
N ALA A 307 -6.99 -12.60 -25.30
CA ALA A 307 -5.99 -13.48 -24.68
C ALA A 307 -4.86 -13.81 -25.67
N GLN A 308 -5.20 -14.17 -26.91
CA GLN A 308 -4.21 -14.44 -27.96
C GLN A 308 -3.37 -13.20 -28.30
N LEU A 309 -4.00 -12.03 -28.43
CA LEU A 309 -3.30 -10.77 -28.68
C LEU A 309 -2.36 -10.40 -27.53
N ALA A 310 -2.81 -10.53 -26.28
CA ALA A 310 -2.02 -10.27 -25.09
C ALA A 310 -0.82 -11.24 -24.98
N GLU A 311 -1.01 -12.51 -25.32
CA GLU A 311 0.09 -13.49 -25.35
C GLU A 311 1.15 -13.12 -26.38
N GLN A 312 0.72 -12.69 -27.57
CA GLN A 312 1.63 -12.31 -28.66
C GLN A 312 2.38 -11.01 -28.40
N GLN A 313 1.72 -10.01 -27.80
CA GLN A 313 2.29 -8.68 -27.62
C GLN A 313 3.10 -8.55 -26.32
N ILE A 314 2.69 -9.25 -25.26
CA ILE A 314 3.21 -9.06 -23.91
C ILE A 314 3.72 -10.38 -23.33
N GLY A 315 2.87 -11.41 -23.32
CA GLY A 315 3.22 -12.75 -22.85
C GLY A 315 2.12 -13.47 -22.10
N ALA A 316 2.42 -14.70 -21.66
CA ALA A 316 1.45 -15.62 -21.08
C ALA A 316 0.75 -15.10 -19.81
N GLN A 317 1.44 -14.29 -18.98
CA GLN A 317 0.83 -13.71 -17.78
C GLN A 317 -0.26 -12.68 -18.11
N ALA A 318 -0.06 -11.85 -19.14
CA ALA A 318 -1.07 -10.90 -19.60
C ALA A 318 -2.27 -11.63 -20.24
N ALA A 319 -2.00 -12.71 -20.99
CA ALA A 319 -3.05 -13.56 -21.57
C ALA A 319 -3.93 -14.26 -20.52
N ALA A 320 -3.35 -14.61 -19.37
CA ALA A 320 -4.06 -15.25 -18.27
C ALA A 320 -5.20 -14.36 -17.71
N ILE A 321 -5.08 -13.03 -17.80
CA ILE A 321 -6.13 -12.09 -17.38
C ILE A 321 -7.40 -12.33 -18.20
N PHE A 322 -7.29 -12.32 -19.53
CA PHE A 322 -8.44 -12.51 -20.42
C PHE A 322 -8.94 -13.96 -20.43
N THR A 323 -8.05 -14.92 -20.18
CA THR A 323 -8.45 -16.32 -19.96
C THR A 323 -9.33 -16.44 -18.71
N ALA A 324 -8.98 -15.76 -17.62
CA ALA A 324 -9.81 -15.71 -16.41
C ALA A 324 -11.14 -14.99 -16.66
N HIS A 325 -11.16 -13.89 -17.44
CA HIS A 325 -12.41 -13.22 -17.84
C HIS A 325 -13.32 -14.16 -18.65
N ALA A 326 -12.73 -14.93 -19.57
CA ALA A 326 -13.45 -15.92 -20.36
C ALA A 326 -14.05 -17.02 -19.48
N MET A 327 -13.30 -17.53 -18.50
CA MET A 327 -13.80 -18.52 -17.54
C MET A 327 -14.93 -17.97 -16.67
N LEU A 328 -14.86 -16.69 -16.27
CA LEU A 328 -15.90 -16.06 -15.46
C LEU A 328 -17.22 -15.94 -16.22
N ILE A 329 -17.16 -15.59 -17.51
CA ILE A 329 -18.34 -15.43 -18.34
C ILE A 329 -18.79 -16.74 -19.02
N ASP A 330 -18.03 -17.83 -18.91
CA ASP A 330 -18.38 -19.17 -19.40
C ASP A 330 -18.88 -20.06 -18.25
N ASP A 331 -19.72 -19.49 -17.38
CA ASP A 331 -20.29 -20.14 -16.20
C ASP A 331 -21.78 -20.44 -16.40
N GLU A 332 -22.15 -21.72 -16.36
CA GLU A 332 -23.53 -22.18 -16.49
C GLU A 332 -24.46 -21.62 -15.41
N GLU A 333 -23.96 -21.40 -14.18
CA GLU A 333 -24.77 -20.83 -13.08
C GLU A 333 -25.10 -19.36 -13.36
N LEU A 334 -24.16 -18.61 -13.92
CA LEU A 334 -24.36 -17.21 -14.31
C LEU A 334 -25.43 -17.10 -15.41
N TYR A 335 -25.40 -17.99 -16.40
CA TYR A 335 -26.40 -18.04 -17.48
C TYR A 335 -27.78 -18.33 -16.91
N ALA A 336 -27.89 -19.36 -16.08
CA ALA A 336 -29.15 -19.74 -15.44
C ALA A 336 -29.71 -18.62 -14.56
N ALA A 337 -28.85 -17.89 -13.84
CA ALA A 337 -29.25 -16.76 -13.01
C ALA A 337 -29.86 -15.63 -13.84
N MET A 338 -29.20 -15.23 -14.93
CA MET A 338 -29.69 -14.18 -15.83
C MET A 338 -30.97 -14.60 -16.56
N ASP A 339 -31.04 -15.84 -17.07
CA ASP A 339 -32.24 -16.37 -17.72
C ASP A 339 -33.45 -16.37 -16.80
N LYS A 340 -33.25 -16.79 -15.55
CA LYS A 340 -34.27 -16.77 -14.51
C LYS A 340 -34.69 -15.36 -14.16
N ARG A 341 -33.76 -14.40 -14.15
CA ARG A 341 -34.06 -12.98 -13.93
C ARG A 341 -34.96 -12.42 -15.04
N ILE A 342 -34.64 -12.70 -16.31
CA ILE A 342 -35.46 -12.34 -17.47
C ILE A 342 -36.88 -12.91 -17.33
N GLU A 343 -37.00 -14.20 -17.00
CA GLU A 343 -38.29 -14.88 -16.88
C GLU A 343 -39.14 -14.33 -15.73
N GLN A 344 -38.56 -14.24 -14.53
CA GLN A 344 -39.29 -13.91 -13.31
C GLN A 344 -39.64 -12.43 -13.22
N GLN A 345 -38.70 -11.55 -13.59
CA GLN A 345 -38.86 -10.10 -13.48
C GLN A 345 -39.44 -9.49 -14.76
N ARG A 346 -39.49 -10.26 -15.85
CA ARG A 346 -39.96 -9.81 -17.17
C ARG A 346 -39.22 -8.57 -17.64
N ILE A 347 -37.89 -8.61 -17.61
CA ILE A 347 -37.01 -7.54 -18.05
C ILE A 347 -36.22 -7.95 -19.31
N CYS A 348 -35.72 -6.98 -20.07
CA CYS A 348 -34.90 -7.24 -21.25
C CYS A 348 -33.49 -7.78 -20.90
N ALA A 349 -32.81 -8.36 -21.88
CA ALA A 349 -31.48 -8.96 -21.73
C ALA A 349 -30.44 -8.00 -21.15
N GLU A 350 -30.46 -6.74 -21.58
CA GLU A 350 -29.54 -5.71 -21.11
C GLU A 350 -29.70 -5.44 -19.61
N SER A 351 -30.95 -5.35 -19.13
CA SER A 351 -31.24 -5.17 -17.71
C SER A 351 -30.80 -6.38 -16.89
N ALA A 352 -31.08 -7.60 -17.37
CA ALA A 352 -30.70 -8.81 -16.65
C ALA A 352 -29.18 -8.95 -16.50
N LEU A 353 -28.44 -8.72 -17.59
CA LEU A 353 -26.98 -8.70 -17.60
C LEU A 353 -26.42 -7.62 -16.66
N GLN A 354 -26.93 -6.38 -16.79
CA GLN A 354 -26.45 -5.26 -15.97
C GLN A 354 -26.68 -5.53 -14.49
N ASP A 355 -27.87 -5.98 -14.10
CA ASP A 355 -28.17 -6.24 -12.70
C ASP A 355 -27.27 -7.35 -12.12
N GLU A 356 -27.05 -8.42 -12.88
CA GLU A 356 -26.28 -9.57 -12.38
C GLU A 356 -24.79 -9.24 -12.24
N LEU A 357 -24.18 -8.62 -13.26
CA LEU A 357 -22.78 -8.22 -13.19
C LEU A 357 -22.55 -7.04 -12.23
N MET A 358 -23.52 -6.14 -12.05
CA MET A 358 -23.40 -5.06 -11.08
C MET A 358 -23.56 -5.53 -9.63
N ALA A 359 -24.31 -6.61 -9.40
CA ALA A 359 -24.30 -7.29 -8.10
C ALA A 359 -22.90 -7.86 -7.78
N MET A 360 -22.27 -8.54 -8.74
CA MET A 360 -20.90 -9.05 -8.58
C MET A 360 -19.88 -7.92 -8.34
N VAL A 361 -20.01 -6.79 -9.04
CA VAL A 361 -19.19 -5.59 -8.77
C VAL A 361 -19.37 -5.09 -7.35
N ALA A 362 -20.60 -5.01 -6.85
CA ALA A 362 -20.87 -4.59 -5.47
C ALA A 362 -20.22 -5.56 -4.46
N ASP A 363 -20.26 -6.86 -4.73
CA ASP A 363 -19.61 -7.88 -3.90
C ASP A 363 -18.09 -7.67 -3.86
N TYR A 364 -17.44 -7.44 -5.00
CA TYR A 364 -16.00 -7.12 -5.04
C TYR A 364 -15.68 -5.83 -4.27
N GLN A 365 -16.48 -4.78 -4.43
CA GLN A 365 -16.26 -3.49 -3.76
C GLN A 365 -16.41 -3.58 -2.23
N ALA A 366 -17.21 -4.55 -1.74
CA ALA A 366 -17.46 -4.80 -0.32
C ALA A 366 -16.36 -5.62 0.37
N LEU A 367 -15.41 -6.21 -0.38
CA LEU A 367 -14.28 -6.91 0.20
C LEU A 367 -13.36 -5.96 0.97
N ASN A 368 -12.66 -6.47 1.99
CA ASN A 368 -11.71 -5.69 2.79
C ASN A 368 -10.29 -5.63 2.18
N ASP A 369 -10.04 -6.37 1.10
CA ASP A 369 -8.73 -6.45 0.44
C ASP A 369 -8.69 -5.56 -0.80
N ASP A 370 -7.85 -4.53 -0.79
CA ASP A 370 -7.71 -3.58 -1.89
C ASP A 370 -7.26 -4.23 -3.21
N TYR A 371 -6.51 -5.34 -3.17
CA TYR A 371 -6.14 -6.08 -4.38
C TYR A 371 -7.35 -6.75 -5.03
N LEU A 372 -8.24 -7.33 -4.20
CA LEU A 372 -9.45 -8.00 -4.67
C LEU A 372 -10.54 -6.99 -5.07
N ARG A 373 -10.69 -5.87 -4.35
CA ARG A 373 -11.68 -4.84 -4.67
C ARG A 373 -11.51 -4.27 -6.07
N VAL A 374 -10.28 -4.16 -6.54
CA VAL A 374 -9.95 -3.60 -7.86
C VAL A 374 -10.41 -4.52 -9.01
N ARG A 375 -10.72 -5.79 -8.73
CA ARG A 375 -11.27 -6.74 -9.71
C ARG A 375 -12.67 -6.36 -10.19
N GLU A 376 -13.34 -5.43 -9.52
CA GLU A 376 -14.60 -4.86 -10.02
C GLU A 376 -14.47 -4.26 -11.42
N LEU A 377 -13.30 -3.70 -11.75
CA LEU A 377 -13.01 -3.12 -13.06
C LEU A 377 -13.04 -4.17 -14.17
N ASP A 378 -12.60 -5.40 -13.87
CA ASP A 378 -12.60 -6.53 -14.79
C ASP A 378 -14.05 -6.95 -15.13
N ILE A 379 -14.93 -6.95 -14.14
CA ILE A 379 -16.36 -7.26 -14.34
C ILE A 379 -17.04 -6.15 -15.16
N ARG A 380 -16.70 -4.88 -14.91
CA ARG A 380 -17.20 -3.75 -15.70
C ARG A 380 -16.71 -3.79 -17.15
N ASP A 381 -15.50 -4.28 -17.40
CA ASP A 381 -14.98 -4.49 -18.77
C ASP A 381 -15.86 -5.52 -19.53
N ILE A 382 -16.13 -6.67 -18.90
CA ILE A 382 -16.98 -7.73 -19.47
C ILE A 382 -18.42 -7.22 -19.69
N LEU A 383 -18.97 -6.50 -18.72
CA LEU A 383 -20.31 -5.91 -18.80
C LEU A 383 -20.41 -4.95 -19.99
N ASN A 384 -19.47 -4.01 -20.10
CA ASN A 384 -19.46 -3.00 -21.16
C ASN A 384 -19.36 -3.64 -22.55
N ARG A 385 -18.51 -4.65 -22.70
CA ARG A 385 -18.37 -5.43 -23.93
C ARG A 385 -19.64 -6.18 -24.30
N THR A 386 -20.25 -6.87 -23.34
CA THR A 386 -21.44 -7.69 -23.58
C THR A 386 -22.67 -6.82 -23.87
N LEU A 387 -22.81 -5.67 -23.18
CA LEU A 387 -23.82 -4.67 -23.52
C LEU A 387 -23.61 -4.12 -24.93
N GLY A 388 -22.36 -3.94 -25.38
CA GLY A 388 -22.04 -3.54 -26.74
C GLY A 388 -22.61 -4.52 -27.77
N HIS A 389 -22.46 -5.83 -27.55
CA HIS A 389 -23.06 -6.86 -28.42
C HIS A 389 -24.59 -6.85 -28.38
N LEU A 390 -25.20 -6.67 -27.21
CA LEU A 390 -26.67 -6.60 -27.07
C LEU A 390 -27.29 -5.39 -27.78
N THR A 391 -26.59 -4.26 -27.73
CA THR A 391 -27.05 -2.99 -28.31
C THR A 391 -26.60 -2.78 -29.76
N GLY A 392 -25.76 -3.67 -30.30
CA GLY A 392 -25.17 -3.55 -31.64
C GLY A 392 -24.10 -2.45 -31.74
N LEU A 393 -23.54 -2.04 -30.61
CA LEU A 393 -22.51 -1.01 -30.47
C LEU A 393 -21.31 -1.58 -29.70
N PRO A 394 -20.54 -2.52 -30.29
CA PRO A 394 -19.38 -3.11 -29.62
C PRO A 394 -18.33 -2.04 -29.26
N PRO A 395 -17.47 -2.29 -28.25
CA PRO A 395 -16.44 -1.34 -27.83
C PRO A 395 -15.56 -0.89 -28.99
N VAL A 396 -15.43 0.43 -29.18
CA VAL A 396 -14.61 1.01 -30.25
C VAL A 396 -13.13 1.06 -29.80
N PRO A 397 -12.18 0.61 -30.63
CA PRO A 397 -10.75 0.74 -30.33
C PRO A 397 -10.31 2.19 -30.21
N ILE A 398 -9.34 2.45 -29.34
CA ILE A 398 -8.71 3.77 -29.22
C ILE A 398 -7.74 3.94 -30.40
N ALA A 399 -8.23 4.54 -31.48
CA ALA A 399 -7.44 4.82 -32.67
C ALA A 399 -6.81 6.22 -32.59
N VAL A 400 -5.48 6.25 -32.66
CA VAL A 400 -4.68 7.49 -32.69
C VAL A 400 -3.72 7.43 -33.88
N ASP A 401 -3.41 8.58 -34.47
CA ASP A 401 -2.54 8.71 -35.66
C ASP A 401 -1.22 9.43 -35.37
N SER A 402 -1.05 9.92 -34.14
CA SER A 402 0.05 10.76 -33.70
C SER A 402 0.46 10.43 -32.27
N GLU A 403 1.64 10.91 -31.84
CA GLU A 403 2.11 10.73 -30.47
C GLU A 403 1.26 11.56 -29.50
N ILE A 404 0.67 10.91 -28.49
CA ILE A 404 -0.30 11.53 -27.56
C ILE A 404 -0.05 11.15 -26.09
N LEU A 405 -0.57 12.00 -25.20
CA LEU A 405 -0.87 11.65 -23.80
C LEU A 405 -2.36 11.32 -23.69
N LEU A 406 -2.68 10.08 -23.34
CA LEU A 406 -4.04 9.59 -23.18
C LEU A 406 -4.57 9.98 -21.80
N LEU A 407 -5.60 10.82 -21.75
CA LEU A 407 -6.32 11.15 -20.52
C LEU A 407 -7.67 10.45 -20.51
N ALA A 408 -8.00 9.73 -19.45
CA ALA A 408 -9.30 9.07 -19.31
C ALA A 408 -9.79 9.10 -17.86
N GLU A 409 -11.05 8.75 -17.64
CA GLU A 409 -11.55 8.58 -16.27
C GLU A 409 -10.99 7.29 -15.68
N GLU A 410 -11.22 6.19 -16.37
CA GLU A 410 -10.64 4.87 -16.12
C GLU A 410 -10.33 4.23 -17.49
N LEU A 411 -9.49 3.20 -17.51
CA LEU A 411 -9.25 2.36 -18.70
C LEU A 411 -9.44 0.90 -18.33
N PHE A 412 -10.16 0.17 -19.17
CA PHE A 412 -10.34 -1.26 -19.01
C PHE A 412 -9.13 -2.05 -19.54
N PRO A 413 -8.84 -3.25 -19.00
CA PRO A 413 -7.76 -4.11 -19.50
C PRO A 413 -7.89 -4.39 -21.00
N SER A 414 -9.10 -4.62 -21.50
CA SER A 414 -9.33 -4.87 -22.93
C SER A 414 -8.96 -3.67 -23.82
N GLN A 415 -9.09 -2.45 -23.30
CA GLN A 415 -8.69 -1.23 -24.01
C GLN A 415 -7.17 -1.06 -24.04
N MET A 416 -6.48 -1.45 -22.96
CA MET A 416 -5.02 -1.37 -22.86
C MET A 416 -4.31 -2.21 -23.92
N ILE A 417 -4.77 -3.44 -24.16
CA ILE A 417 -4.21 -4.32 -25.20
C ILE A 417 -4.42 -3.75 -26.61
N GLY A 418 -5.50 -3.00 -26.82
CA GLY A 418 -5.78 -2.36 -28.10
C GLY A 418 -4.94 -1.11 -28.40
N LEU A 419 -4.16 -0.62 -27.43
CA LEU A 419 -3.38 0.60 -27.60
C LEU A 419 -2.17 0.38 -28.51
N ASN A 420 -1.95 1.33 -29.41
CA ASN A 420 -0.67 1.43 -30.09
C ASN A 420 0.36 2.10 -29.17
N HIS A 421 1.21 1.29 -28.52
CA HIS A 421 2.26 1.76 -27.62
C HIS A 421 3.29 2.69 -28.28
N GLN A 422 3.39 2.72 -29.62
CA GLN A 422 4.25 3.69 -30.30
C GLN A 422 3.65 5.10 -30.30
N GLN A 423 2.32 5.21 -30.28
CA GLN A 423 1.60 6.48 -30.37
C GLN A 423 1.15 6.95 -28.98
N VAL A 424 0.71 6.05 -28.11
CA VAL A 424 0.36 6.40 -26.73
C VAL A 424 1.62 6.46 -25.89
N LYS A 425 2.15 7.67 -25.72
CA LYS A 425 3.40 7.89 -24.97
C LYS A 425 3.22 7.88 -23.47
N GLY A 426 2.01 8.10 -22.98
CA GLY A 426 1.70 8.07 -21.57
C GLY A 426 0.20 8.13 -21.31
N ILE A 427 -0.20 7.68 -20.13
CA ILE A 427 -1.59 7.55 -19.70
C ILE A 427 -1.78 8.30 -18.39
N CYS A 428 -2.87 9.05 -18.29
CA CYS A 428 -3.26 9.74 -17.07
C CYS A 428 -4.74 9.48 -16.78
N LEU A 429 -5.02 8.78 -15.68
CA LEU A 429 -6.38 8.44 -15.26
C LEU A 429 -6.82 9.30 -14.08
N SER A 430 -8.06 9.81 -14.13
CA SER A 430 -8.63 10.56 -13.00
C SER A 430 -9.12 9.66 -11.87
N LYS A 431 -9.49 8.41 -12.19
CA LYS A 431 -9.87 7.33 -11.28
C LYS A 431 -9.10 6.03 -11.61
N GLY A 432 -9.27 5.02 -10.77
CA GLY A 432 -8.60 3.72 -10.90
C GLY A 432 -7.60 3.47 -9.77
N HIS A 433 -6.90 2.34 -9.87
CA HIS A 433 -5.95 1.89 -8.85
C HIS A 433 -4.68 1.30 -9.47
N ILE A 434 -3.54 1.41 -8.77
CA ILE A 434 -2.25 0.89 -9.25
C ILE A 434 -2.19 -0.64 -9.30
N LEU A 435 -3.03 -1.31 -8.50
CA LEU A 435 -3.16 -2.77 -8.49
C LEU A 435 -4.10 -3.31 -9.60
N SER A 436 -4.64 -2.43 -10.45
CA SER A 436 -5.53 -2.85 -11.53
C SER A 436 -4.76 -3.59 -12.62
N HIS A 437 -5.45 -4.51 -13.29
CA HIS A 437 -4.89 -5.16 -14.48
C HIS A 437 -4.48 -4.15 -15.55
N SER A 438 -5.19 -3.03 -15.69
CA SER A 438 -4.78 -1.96 -16.60
C SER A 438 -3.42 -1.36 -16.25
N ALA A 439 -3.15 -1.16 -14.96
CA ALA A 439 -1.86 -0.65 -14.48
C ALA A 439 -0.73 -1.69 -14.61
N ILE A 440 -1.04 -2.97 -14.37
CA ILE A 440 -0.11 -4.08 -14.61
C ILE A 440 0.26 -4.14 -16.11
N LEU A 441 -0.76 -4.12 -16.99
CA LEU A 441 -0.55 -4.12 -18.44
C LEU A 441 0.24 -2.89 -18.91
N ALA A 442 -0.01 -1.71 -18.34
CA ALA A 442 0.77 -0.51 -18.65
C ALA A 442 2.25 -0.67 -18.31
N THR A 443 2.56 -1.37 -17.21
CA THR A 443 3.94 -1.69 -16.80
C THR A 443 4.62 -2.60 -17.81
N GLU A 444 3.95 -3.68 -18.20
CA GLU A 444 4.49 -4.66 -19.14
C GLU A 444 4.62 -4.09 -20.57
N LEU A 445 3.69 -3.22 -20.98
CA LEU A 445 3.72 -2.49 -22.26
C LEU A 445 4.66 -1.30 -22.26
N ASP A 446 5.29 -1.02 -21.13
CA ASP A 446 6.20 0.09 -20.98
C ASP A 446 5.59 1.48 -21.26
N ILE A 447 4.34 1.66 -20.85
CA ILE A 447 3.60 2.92 -21.01
C ILE A 447 3.54 3.62 -19.66
N PRO A 448 4.16 4.82 -19.52
CA PRO A 448 4.10 5.58 -18.28
C PRO A 448 2.68 5.96 -17.93
N MET A 449 2.27 5.65 -16.71
CA MET A 449 0.89 5.78 -16.25
C MET A 449 0.82 6.52 -14.92
N LEU A 450 -0.12 7.47 -14.84
CA LEU A 450 -0.47 8.20 -13.63
C LEU A 450 -1.94 7.95 -13.29
N VAL A 451 -2.22 7.49 -12.08
CA VAL A 451 -3.59 7.18 -11.63
C VAL A 451 -3.97 8.06 -10.44
N GLY A 452 -5.18 8.64 -10.47
CA GLY A 452 -5.70 9.51 -9.40
C GLY A 452 -5.54 11.00 -9.69
N ALA A 453 -5.37 11.37 -10.97
CA ALA A 453 -5.27 12.76 -11.42
C ALA A 453 -6.66 13.43 -11.45
N ILE A 454 -7.29 13.58 -10.29
CA ILE A 454 -8.67 14.06 -10.15
C ILE A 454 -8.84 15.45 -10.77
N GLY A 455 -9.75 15.59 -11.74
CA GLY A 455 -10.04 16.86 -12.41
C GLY A 455 -9.22 17.12 -13.68
N CYS A 456 -8.30 16.22 -14.07
CA CYS A 456 -7.46 16.40 -15.26
C CYS A 456 -8.28 16.53 -16.55
N LEU A 457 -9.38 15.78 -16.69
CA LEU A 457 -10.27 15.83 -17.86
C LEU A 457 -10.99 17.18 -17.97
N GLY A 458 -11.49 17.72 -16.85
CA GLY A 458 -12.22 19.00 -16.86
C GLY A 458 -11.31 20.22 -17.07
N ALA A 459 -10.04 20.11 -16.70
CA ALA A 459 -9.07 21.19 -16.81
C ALA A 459 -8.27 21.21 -18.12
N SER A 460 -8.40 20.18 -18.96
CA SER A 460 -7.65 20.04 -20.22
C SER A 460 -8.57 19.97 -21.44
N HIS A 461 -7.97 20.00 -22.64
CA HIS A 461 -8.68 19.80 -23.91
C HIS A 461 -7.81 19.04 -24.93
N ASN A 462 -8.47 18.40 -25.91
CA ASN A 462 -7.78 17.67 -26.97
C ASN A 462 -6.81 18.56 -27.75
N GLY A 463 -5.61 18.06 -28.00
CA GLY A 463 -4.52 18.76 -28.67
C GLY A 463 -3.69 19.67 -27.75
N GLN A 464 -4.13 19.94 -26.52
CA GLN A 464 -3.36 20.71 -25.55
C GLN A 464 -2.07 19.98 -25.20
N LYS A 465 -0.92 20.65 -25.23
CA LYS A 465 0.32 20.02 -24.78
C LYS A 465 0.28 19.83 -23.26
N ALA A 466 0.74 18.68 -22.80
CA ALA A 466 0.97 18.45 -21.39
C ALA A 466 2.28 17.71 -21.18
N LEU A 467 2.85 17.91 -20.00
CA LEU A 467 3.96 17.15 -19.48
C LEU A 467 3.42 16.15 -18.47
N LEU A 468 3.62 14.87 -18.73
CA LEU A 468 3.46 13.79 -17.77
C LEU A 468 4.82 13.47 -17.18
N ASP A 469 5.03 13.78 -15.90
CA ASP A 469 6.23 13.41 -15.16
C ASP A 469 5.89 12.30 -14.16
N THR A 470 6.19 11.06 -14.54
CA THR A 470 5.98 9.89 -13.68
C THR A 470 7.13 9.64 -12.70
N ALA A 471 8.08 10.56 -12.56
CA ALA A 471 9.06 10.52 -11.46
C ALA A 471 8.56 11.39 -10.30
N THR A 472 7.97 12.54 -10.61
CA THR A 472 7.35 13.43 -9.61
C THR A 472 5.87 13.15 -9.39
N GLY A 473 5.28 12.30 -10.24
CA GLY A 473 3.87 11.92 -10.19
C GLY A 473 2.96 13.08 -10.55
N VAL A 474 3.34 13.92 -11.51
CA VAL A 474 2.62 15.14 -11.86
C VAL A 474 2.25 15.18 -13.34
N LEU A 475 0.99 15.51 -13.64
CA LEU A 475 0.56 16.01 -14.94
C LEU A 475 0.53 17.55 -14.92
N LYS A 476 1.30 18.20 -15.79
CA LYS A 476 1.30 19.67 -15.99
C LYS A 476 0.73 20.03 -17.36
N LEU A 477 -0.29 20.87 -17.38
CA LEU A 477 -0.89 21.39 -18.60
C LEU A 477 -0.07 22.59 -19.11
N GLN A 478 0.10 22.73 -20.43
CA GLN A 478 0.82 23.84 -21.08
C GLN A 478 -0.11 24.77 -21.84
#